data_AF-A0A965CV65-F1
#
_entry.id   AF-A0A965CV65-F1
#
_cell.length_a   1.000
_cell.length_b   1.000
_cell.length_c   1.000
_cell.angle_alpha   90.00
_cell.angle_beta   90.00
_cell.angle_gamma   90.00
#
_symmetry.space_group_name_H-M   'P 1'
#
loop_
_entity.id
_entity.type
_entity.pdbx_description
1 polymer ?
#
loop_
_entity_poly.entity_id
_entity_poly.type
_entity_poly.pdbx_seq_one_letter_code
_entity_poly.pdbx_strand_id
1 'polypeptide(L)'
;GVDLFVPNKTPIHAPLDGVVVISQDNAGDLDYGPTIILEHHPESGPDFYTLYGHLSRDCLKLLKIGQKIKAGEAFAATGNCDENGGWPTHLHLQMVLDLLDFEGNVPGVASPSQFDLWQSLSPDPSLLAGFVRETSVDGLDKTELLKRRKKVFGPSLSLSYEQPLTMIRGKGPYLFNEGGQAYLDCVNNVAHVGHSHPRVVSAIKHQAMVLNTNTRYLNPVTVSYAERLCSLFPSPLDTCFLVCSGSEANELALRIASTVTGNSEIIVLEEGYHGNTRNTIDASPYKHDGLGGKGAPHWVHKVPMPYLYRGKYRDPETAGVDYANEVSRICKDLETSVKKPSAFICESILGCGGQVPLPDDFLKNTYHLIRSAGGLCIADEVQIGFGRVGKHFWGFQLQHVVPDIVTLGKPIGNGHPLGAVITTREIAESFANGMEYFNT
;
A
#
# COMPACT_ATOMS: atom_id res chain seq x y z
N GLY A 1 -16.69 2.18 -24.64
CA GLY A 1 -16.72 0.71 -24.69
C GLY A 1 -15.96 0.11 -23.52
N VAL A 2 -15.79 -1.21 -23.53
CA VAL A 2 -15.00 -2.00 -22.58
C VAL A 2 -14.15 -3.01 -23.34
N ASP A 3 -12.92 -3.23 -22.87
CA ASP A 3 -12.00 -4.20 -23.45
C ASP A 3 -11.92 -5.47 -22.59
N LEU A 4 -12.19 -6.61 -23.22
CA LEU A 4 -12.26 -7.92 -22.58
C LEU A 4 -11.15 -8.83 -23.11
N PHE A 5 -10.06 -8.89 -22.35
CA PHE A 5 -8.92 -9.74 -22.66
C PHE A 5 -9.28 -11.22 -22.46
N VAL A 6 -9.39 -11.95 -23.56
CA VAL A 6 -9.78 -13.36 -23.61
C VAL A 6 -8.88 -14.10 -24.61
N PRO A 7 -8.77 -15.44 -24.55
CA PRO A 7 -8.00 -16.21 -25.51
C PRO A 7 -8.44 -15.99 -26.96
N ASN A 8 -7.56 -16.31 -27.92
CA ASN A 8 -7.88 -16.25 -29.35
C ASN A 8 -9.01 -17.22 -29.69
N LYS A 9 -9.86 -16.86 -30.66
CA LYS A 9 -11.03 -17.63 -31.08
C LYS A 9 -12.03 -17.89 -29.94
N THR A 10 -12.09 -17.00 -28.94
CA THR A 10 -13.14 -17.05 -27.93
C THR A 10 -14.48 -16.70 -28.59
N PRO A 11 -15.50 -17.57 -28.53
CA PRO A 11 -16.80 -17.28 -29.15
C PRO A 11 -17.51 -16.09 -28.50
N ILE A 12 -18.04 -15.20 -29.32
CA ILE A 12 -18.81 -14.03 -28.91
C ILE A 12 -20.28 -14.32 -29.15
N HIS A 13 -21.07 -14.20 -28.09
CA HIS A 13 -22.51 -14.43 -28.11
C HIS A 13 -23.26 -13.11 -28.01
N ALA A 14 -24.34 -12.96 -28.77
CA ALA A 14 -25.14 -11.75 -28.73
C ALA A 14 -25.88 -11.67 -27.38
N PRO A 15 -25.77 -10.57 -26.62
CA PRO A 15 -26.48 -10.43 -25.34
C PRO A 15 -27.99 -10.25 -25.53
N LEU A 16 -28.41 -9.79 -26.73
CA LEU A 16 -29.78 -9.48 -27.10
C LEU A 16 -30.03 -9.89 -28.55
N ASP A 17 -31.31 -10.03 -28.92
CA ASP A 17 -31.71 -10.11 -30.33
C ASP A 17 -31.21 -8.85 -31.06
N GLY A 18 -30.62 -9.02 -32.25
CA GLY A 18 -30.11 -7.91 -33.03
C GLY A 18 -30.03 -8.20 -34.52
N VAL A 19 -29.80 -7.16 -35.31
CA VAL A 19 -29.62 -7.24 -36.76
C VAL A 19 -28.24 -6.73 -37.12
N VAL A 20 -27.48 -7.47 -37.93
CA VAL A 20 -26.19 -7.02 -38.44
C VAL A 20 -26.42 -5.82 -39.36
N VAL A 21 -25.99 -4.63 -38.94
CA VAL A 21 -26.09 -3.41 -39.76
C VAL A 21 -24.77 -3.02 -40.39
N ILE A 22 -23.65 -3.37 -39.75
CA ILE A 22 -22.30 -3.13 -40.28
C ILE A 22 -21.43 -4.37 -40.11
N SER A 23 -20.65 -4.67 -41.15
CA SER A 23 -19.61 -5.70 -41.17
C SER A 23 -18.41 -5.17 -41.96
N GLN A 24 -17.35 -4.77 -41.26
CA GLN A 24 -16.21 -4.04 -41.84
C GLN A 24 -14.88 -4.58 -41.32
N ASP A 25 -13.83 -4.56 -42.15
CA ASP A 25 -12.45 -4.78 -41.70
C ASP A 25 -11.74 -3.42 -41.56
N ASN A 26 -11.60 -2.93 -40.32
CA ASN A 26 -10.83 -1.73 -39.99
C ASN A 26 -9.35 -2.10 -39.88
N ALA A 27 -8.73 -2.49 -41.00
CA ALA A 27 -7.40 -3.09 -41.05
C ALA A 27 -6.22 -2.13 -40.83
N GLY A 28 -6.47 -0.95 -40.24
CA GLY A 28 -5.42 0.00 -39.88
C GLY A 28 -4.51 -0.52 -38.76
N ASP A 29 -3.27 -0.05 -38.73
CA ASP A 29 -2.37 -0.30 -37.60
C ASP A 29 -2.95 0.33 -36.34
N LEU A 30 -3.06 -0.46 -35.26
CA LEU A 30 -3.71 -0.11 -34.00
C LEU A 30 -5.20 0.26 -34.11
N ASP A 31 -5.88 -0.12 -35.19
CA ASP A 31 -7.33 0.04 -35.37
C ASP A 31 -8.08 -1.23 -34.91
N TYR A 32 -9.41 -1.29 -35.06
CA TYR A 32 -10.22 -2.42 -34.57
C TYR A 32 -9.97 -3.75 -35.29
N GLY A 33 -9.49 -3.75 -36.52
CA GLY A 33 -9.60 -4.93 -37.41
C GLY A 33 -11.06 -5.25 -37.73
N PRO A 34 -11.45 -6.53 -37.85
CA PRO A 34 -12.82 -6.94 -38.11
C PRO A 34 -13.79 -6.46 -37.03
N THR A 35 -14.80 -5.71 -37.47
CA THR A 35 -15.83 -5.10 -36.63
C THR A 35 -17.22 -5.49 -37.14
N ILE A 36 -18.07 -5.93 -36.21
CA ILE A 36 -19.50 -6.16 -36.44
C ILE A 36 -20.29 -5.19 -35.57
N ILE A 37 -21.33 -4.57 -36.15
CA ILE A 37 -22.29 -3.76 -35.40
C ILE A 37 -23.67 -4.37 -35.52
N LEU A 38 -24.29 -4.63 -34.38
CA LEU A 38 -25.67 -5.09 -34.27
C LEU A 38 -26.57 -3.93 -33.86
N GLU A 39 -27.69 -3.75 -34.55
CA GLU A 39 -28.79 -2.86 -34.16
C GLU A 39 -29.80 -3.63 -33.32
N HIS A 40 -30.30 -2.99 -32.26
CA HIS A 40 -31.24 -3.56 -31.30
C HIS A 40 -32.50 -2.69 -31.16
N HIS A 41 -33.66 -3.34 -31.16
CA HIS A 41 -34.97 -2.73 -30.96
C HIS A 41 -35.60 -3.26 -29.67
N PRO A 42 -35.28 -2.69 -28.50
CA PRO A 42 -35.83 -3.16 -27.22
C PRO A 42 -37.33 -2.87 -27.12
N GLU A 43 -38.05 -3.64 -26.30
CA GLU A 43 -39.50 -3.41 -26.06
C GLU A 43 -39.78 -2.04 -25.42
N SER A 44 -38.81 -1.50 -24.68
CA SER A 44 -38.89 -0.17 -24.06
C SER A 44 -37.53 0.52 -24.11
N GLY A 45 -37.52 1.78 -24.51
CA GLY A 45 -36.30 2.60 -24.63
C GLY A 45 -35.99 2.94 -26.08
N PRO A 46 -34.91 3.69 -26.33
CA PRO A 46 -34.45 3.99 -27.68
C PRO A 46 -33.83 2.75 -28.34
N ASP A 47 -33.86 2.73 -29.67
CA ASP A 47 -32.99 1.86 -30.45
C ASP A 47 -31.52 2.19 -30.15
N PHE A 48 -30.68 1.17 -30.19
CA PHE A 48 -29.26 1.35 -29.95
C PHE A 48 -28.45 0.27 -30.67
N TYR A 49 -27.14 0.46 -30.69
CA TYR A 49 -26.21 -0.41 -31.36
C TYR A 49 -25.22 -1.03 -30.38
N THR A 50 -24.76 -2.24 -30.68
CA THR A 50 -23.57 -2.83 -30.06
C THR A 50 -22.48 -3.05 -31.10
N LEU A 51 -21.31 -2.48 -30.86
CA LEU A 51 -20.11 -2.63 -31.66
C LEU A 51 -19.21 -3.68 -31.02
N TYR A 52 -18.75 -4.62 -31.85
CA TYR A 52 -17.82 -5.70 -31.49
C TYR A 52 -16.58 -5.57 -32.38
N GLY A 53 -15.48 -5.08 -31.81
CA GLY A 53 -14.20 -4.94 -32.49
C GLY A 53 -13.21 -6.04 -32.14
N HIS A 54 -12.07 -6.07 -32.84
CA HIS A 54 -10.99 -7.05 -32.65
C HIS A 54 -11.42 -8.51 -32.88
N LEU A 55 -12.37 -8.72 -33.79
CA LEU A 55 -12.86 -10.05 -34.14
C LEU A 55 -11.92 -10.74 -35.13
N SER A 56 -12.08 -12.06 -35.28
CA SER A 56 -11.42 -12.79 -36.37
C SER A 56 -12.08 -12.49 -37.70
N ARG A 57 -11.28 -12.41 -38.78
CA ARG A 57 -11.75 -12.14 -40.15
C ARG A 57 -12.75 -13.16 -40.69
N ASP A 58 -12.89 -14.31 -40.03
CA ASP A 58 -13.90 -15.31 -40.36
C ASP A 58 -15.33 -14.73 -40.29
N CYS A 59 -15.60 -13.79 -39.37
CA CYS A 59 -16.93 -13.19 -39.22
C CYS A 59 -17.39 -12.45 -40.49
N LEU A 60 -16.46 -11.83 -41.22
CA LEU A 60 -16.72 -11.07 -42.45
C LEU A 60 -17.19 -11.94 -43.62
N LYS A 61 -16.91 -13.25 -43.57
CA LYS A 61 -17.36 -14.23 -44.57
C LYS A 61 -18.69 -14.87 -44.17
N LEU A 62 -18.93 -14.99 -42.87
CA LEU A 62 -20.05 -15.73 -42.29
C LEU A 62 -21.30 -14.87 -42.12
N LEU A 63 -21.12 -13.58 -41.82
CA LEU A 63 -22.21 -12.66 -41.51
C LEU A 63 -22.55 -11.79 -42.72
N LYS A 64 -23.85 -11.49 -42.88
CA LYS A 64 -24.34 -10.58 -43.92
C LYS A 64 -25.13 -9.44 -43.28
N ILE A 65 -25.04 -8.25 -43.87
CA ILE A 65 -25.89 -7.13 -43.49
C ILE A 65 -27.37 -7.53 -43.63
N GLY A 66 -28.17 -7.22 -42.62
CA GLY A 66 -29.57 -7.62 -42.48
C GLY A 66 -29.79 -8.99 -41.82
N GLN A 67 -28.72 -9.74 -41.50
CA GLN A 67 -28.85 -11.01 -40.79
C GLN A 67 -29.34 -10.78 -39.35
N LYS A 68 -30.37 -11.53 -38.95
CA LYS A 68 -30.86 -11.54 -37.57
C LYS A 68 -30.02 -12.50 -36.73
N ILE A 69 -29.56 -12.02 -35.58
CA ILE A 69 -28.84 -12.79 -34.57
C ILE A 69 -29.72 -12.87 -33.32
N LYS A 70 -29.90 -14.07 -32.78
CA LYS A 70 -30.70 -14.27 -31.56
C LYS A 70 -29.89 -14.06 -30.29
N ALA A 71 -30.53 -13.62 -29.23
CA ALA A 71 -29.93 -13.56 -27.91
C ALA A 71 -29.34 -14.94 -27.53
N GLY A 72 -28.09 -14.94 -27.10
CA GLY A 72 -27.31 -16.15 -26.78
C GLY A 72 -26.73 -16.89 -27.99
N GLU A 73 -26.97 -16.43 -29.23
CA GLU A 73 -26.37 -17.02 -30.43
C GLU A 73 -24.90 -16.59 -30.56
N ALA A 74 -24.00 -17.55 -30.80
CA ALA A 74 -22.62 -17.27 -31.16
C ALA A 74 -22.55 -16.80 -32.61
N PHE A 75 -22.05 -15.59 -32.84
CA PHE A 75 -22.03 -14.99 -34.19
C PHE A 75 -20.62 -14.61 -34.66
N ALA A 76 -19.67 -14.46 -33.74
CA ALA A 76 -18.27 -14.13 -34.05
C ALA A 76 -17.32 -14.77 -33.04
N ALA A 77 -16.02 -14.58 -33.24
CA ALA A 77 -14.99 -14.96 -32.28
C ALA A 77 -13.86 -13.92 -32.27
N THR A 78 -13.11 -13.81 -31.18
CA THR A 78 -11.94 -12.91 -31.08
C THR A 78 -10.84 -13.26 -32.08
N GLY A 79 -10.17 -12.23 -32.61
CA GLY A 79 -9.02 -12.35 -33.51
C GLY A 79 -7.68 -12.27 -32.78
N ASN A 80 -6.63 -12.78 -33.41
CA ASN A 80 -5.26 -12.62 -32.91
C ASN A 80 -4.67 -11.25 -33.31
N CYS A 81 -3.44 -10.97 -32.87
CA CYS A 81 -2.71 -9.73 -33.19
C CYS A 81 -2.57 -9.46 -34.70
N ASP A 82 -2.56 -10.51 -35.53
CA ASP A 82 -2.41 -10.39 -36.99
C ASP A 82 -3.73 -9.99 -37.69
N GLU A 83 -4.85 -10.12 -36.96
CA GLU A 83 -6.20 -9.85 -37.45
C GLU A 83 -6.78 -8.56 -36.89
N ASN A 84 -6.43 -8.18 -35.66
CA ASN A 84 -7.11 -7.14 -34.90
C ASN A 84 -6.37 -5.80 -34.82
N GLY A 85 -5.56 -5.46 -35.82
CA GLY A 85 -4.78 -4.21 -35.83
C GLY A 85 -3.53 -4.23 -34.94
N GLY A 86 -3.01 -5.40 -34.56
CA GLY A 86 -1.76 -5.51 -33.77
C GLY A 86 -1.96 -5.52 -32.26
N TRP A 87 -3.19 -5.46 -31.77
CA TRP A 87 -3.49 -5.46 -30.34
C TRP A 87 -3.37 -6.87 -29.72
N PRO A 88 -3.02 -7.00 -28.43
CA PRO A 88 -3.19 -8.25 -27.70
C PRO A 88 -4.63 -8.76 -27.86
N THR A 89 -4.84 -10.07 -27.99
CA THR A 89 -6.19 -10.61 -28.21
C THR A 89 -7.16 -10.17 -27.11
N HIS A 90 -8.25 -9.52 -27.53
CA HIS A 90 -9.36 -9.10 -26.69
C HIS A 90 -10.60 -8.85 -27.56
N LEU A 91 -11.75 -8.67 -26.93
CA LEU A 91 -12.95 -8.11 -27.54
C LEU A 91 -13.08 -6.65 -27.11
N HIS A 92 -13.30 -5.73 -28.05
CA HIS A 92 -13.85 -4.42 -27.73
C HIS A 92 -15.37 -4.48 -27.85
N LEU A 93 -16.08 -4.24 -26.74
CA LEU A 93 -17.54 -4.15 -26.70
C LEU A 93 -17.97 -2.73 -26.41
N GLN A 94 -18.82 -2.15 -27.25
CA GLN A 94 -19.30 -0.78 -27.06
C GLN A 94 -20.80 -0.70 -27.33
N MET A 95 -21.54 -0.09 -26.41
CA MET A 95 -22.89 0.39 -26.69
C MET A 95 -22.80 1.76 -27.34
N VAL A 96 -23.62 2.01 -28.35
CA VAL A 96 -23.67 3.28 -29.09
C VAL A 96 -25.13 3.65 -29.32
N LEU A 97 -25.52 4.87 -28.98
CA LEU A 97 -26.90 5.36 -29.16
C LEU A 97 -27.14 5.92 -30.57
N ASP A 98 -26.10 6.47 -31.20
CA ASP A 98 -26.14 7.01 -32.55
C ASP A 98 -24.76 6.79 -33.21
N LEU A 99 -24.76 6.30 -34.45
CA LEU A 99 -23.51 6.02 -35.17
C LEU A 99 -22.84 7.29 -35.72
N LEU A 100 -23.45 8.47 -35.60
CA LEU A 100 -22.89 9.79 -35.98
C LEU A 100 -22.24 9.80 -37.38
N ASP A 101 -22.90 9.17 -38.35
CA ASP A 101 -22.42 8.96 -39.72
C ASP A 101 -21.10 8.18 -39.84
N PHE A 102 -20.58 7.57 -38.76
CA PHE A 102 -19.45 6.65 -38.82
C PHE A 102 -19.88 5.35 -39.51
N GLU A 103 -19.27 5.05 -40.65
CA GLU A 103 -19.57 3.86 -41.48
C GLU A 103 -19.03 2.54 -40.89
N GLY A 104 -18.87 2.44 -39.57
CA GLY A 104 -18.42 1.21 -38.88
C GLY A 104 -17.15 1.33 -38.04
N ASN A 105 -16.54 2.52 -38.01
CA ASN A 105 -15.38 2.82 -37.17
C ASN A 105 -15.72 3.93 -36.15
N VAL A 106 -16.66 3.62 -35.24
CA VAL A 106 -17.03 4.52 -34.14
C VAL A 106 -15.86 4.59 -33.14
N PRO A 107 -15.42 5.79 -32.70
CA PRO A 107 -14.28 5.91 -31.79
C PRO A 107 -14.42 5.08 -30.50
N GLY A 108 -13.46 4.16 -30.28
CA GLY A 108 -13.38 3.33 -29.06
C GLY A 108 -12.62 3.99 -27.92
N VAL A 109 -11.87 5.04 -28.25
CA VAL A 109 -11.09 5.86 -27.34
C VAL A 109 -11.34 7.34 -27.64
N ALA A 110 -11.24 8.17 -26.60
CA ALA A 110 -11.42 9.62 -26.71
C ALA A 110 -10.50 10.35 -25.74
N SER A 111 -10.32 11.65 -25.95
CA SER A 111 -9.58 12.47 -24.98
C SER A 111 -10.38 12.63 -23.68
N PRO A 112 -9.72 12.75 -22.52
CA PRO A 112 -10.41 12.98 -21.25
C PRO A 112 -11.33 14.22 -21.25
N SER A 113 -11.02 15.23 -22.06
CA SER A 113 -11.85 16.43 -22.23
C SER A 113 -13.20 16.18 -22.91
N GLN A 114 -13.37 15.03 -23.57
CA GLN A 114 -14.60 14.64 -24.26
C GLN A 114 -15.39 13.57 -23.49
N PHE A 115 -15.00 13.28 -22.25
CA PHE A 115 -15.57 12.20 -21.46
C PHE A 115 -17.10 12.30 -21.33
N ASP A 116 -17.64 13.47 -20.97
CA ASP A 116 -19.08 13.69 -20.81
C ASP A 116 -19.84 13.55 -22.14
N LEU A 117 -19.24 14.01 -23.24
CA LEU A 117 -19.83 13.87 -24.58
C LEU A 117 -19.96 12.38 -24.93
N TRP A 118 -18.87 11.63 -24.84
CA TRP A 118 -18.86 10.22 -25.23
C TRP A 118 -19.63 9.34 -24.25
N GLN A 119 -19.71 9.67 -22.96
CA GLN A 119 -20.61 8.97 -22.04
C GLN A 119 -22.08 9.18 -22.38
N SER A 120 -22.45 10.33 -22.94
CA SER A 120 -23.85 10.58 -23.34
C SER A 120 -24.26 9.81 -24.61
N LEU A 121 -23.28 9.40 -25.44
CA LEU A 121 -23.50 8.68 -26.70
C LEU A 121 -23.15 7.18 -26.62
N SER A 122 -22.25 6.82 -25.72
CA SER A 122 -21.72 5.47 -25.54
C SER A 122 -21.84 5.07 -24.06
N PRO A 123 -23.04 4.63 -23.62
CA PRO A 123 -23.29 4.26 -22.24
C PRO A 123 -22.51 3.00 -21.84
N ASP A 124 -22.43 2.76 -20.53
CA ASP A 124 -21.68 1.62 -19.96
C ASP A 124 -22.25 0.27 -20.43
N PRO A 125 -21.50 -0.52 -21.24
CA PRO A 125 -21.96 -1.81 -21.74
C PRO A 125 -21.88 -2.92 -20.69
N SER A 126 -21.39 -2.64 -19.48
CA SER A 126 -21.17 -3.64 -18.42
C SER A 126 -22.44 -4.39 -18.02
N LEU A 127 -23.61 -3.77 -18.12
CA LEU A 127 -24.89 -4.41 -17.85
C LEU A 127 -25.22 -5.52 -18.87
N LEU A 128 -24.89 -5.31 -20.15
CA LEU A 128 -25.06 -6.33 -21.19
C LEU A 128 -24.04 -7.47 -21.06
N ALA A 129 -22.84 -7.14 -20.61
CA ALA A 129 -21.77 -8.11 -20.40
C ALA A 129 -21.90 -8.88 -19.06
N GLY A 130 -22.86 -8.50 -18.20
CA GLY A 130 -23.10 -9.16 -16.92
C GLY A 130 -22.00 -8.93 -15.88
N PHE A 131 -21.26 -7.82 -15.96
CA PHE A 131 -20.20 -7.54 -15.00
C PHE A 131 -20.76 -7.19 -13.63
N VAL A 132 -20.22 -7.85 -12.60
CA VAL A 132 -20.44 -7.43 -11.23
C VAL A 132 -19.60 -6.20 -10.98
N ARG A 133 -20.24 -5.15 -10.48
CA ARG A 133 -19.58 -3.91 -10.13
C ARG A 133 -18.48 -4.15 -9.08
N GLU A 134 -17.26 -3.77 -9.41
CA GLU A 134 -16.10 -3.95 -8.51
C GLU A 134 -15.90 -2.78 -7.53
N THR A 135 -16.76 -1.76 -7.58
CA THR A 135 -16.70 -0.56 -6.73
C THR A 135 -18.09 -0.28 -6.16
N SER A 136 -18.16 0.28 -4.95
CA SER A 136 -19.42 0.70 -4.32
C SER A 136 -19.74 2.18 -4.54
N VAL A 137 -19.04 2.86 -5.46
CA VAL A 137 -19.09 4.33 -5.61
C VAL A 137 -19.76 4.71 -6.93
N ASP A 138 -20.88 5.43 -6.83
CA ASP A 138 -21.65 6.04 -7.93
C ASP A 138 -21.41 7.54 -8.04
N GLY A 139 -21.34 8.07 -9.27
CA GLY A 139 -21.51 9.51 -9.56
C GLY A 139 -20.69 10.44 -8.67
N LEU A 140 -19.36 10.23 -8.61
CA LEU A 140 -18.50 10.94 -7.66
C LEU A 140 -18.16 12.35 -8.14
N ASP A 141 -18.70 13.35 -7.43
CA ASP A 141 -18.22 14.74 -7.51
C ASP A 141 -17.06 14.95 -6.53
N LYS A 142 -15.85 15.14 -7.08
CA LYS A 142 -14.63 15.38 -6.30
C LYS A 142 -14.69 16.65 -5.46
N THR A 143 -15.31 17.71 -5.97
CA THR A 143 -15.41 19.01 -5.30
C THR A 143 -16.30 18.90 -4.08
N GLU A 144 -17.46 18.28 -4.25
CA GLU A 144 -18.39 18.03 -3.15
C GLU A 144 -17.79 17.03 -2.14
N LEU A 145 -17.10 15.98 -2.59
CA LEU A 145 -16.39 15.05 -1.70
C LEU A 145 -15.34 15.76 -0.84
N LEU A 146 -14.53 16.63 -1.44
CA LEU A 146 -13.52 17.41 -0.72
C LEU A 146 -14.15 18.36 0.29
N LYS A 147 -15.25 19.03 -0.08
CA LYS A 147 -16.02 19.90 0.83
C LYS A 147 -16.59 19.12 2.02
N ARG A 148 -17.19 17.94 1.77
CA ARG A 148 -17.68 17.04 2.82
C ARG A 148 -16.55 16.57 3.73
N ARG A 149 -15.40 16.18 3.16
CA ARG A 149 -14.20 15.78 3.93
C ARG A 149 -13.75 16.89 4.88
N LYS A 150 -13.62 18.13 4.38
CA LYS A 150 -13.22 19.30 5.20
C LYS A 150 -14.20 19.61 6.33
N LYS A 151 -15.48 19.24 6.18
CA LYS A 151 -16.50 19.43 7.22
C LYS A 151 -16.37 18.42 8.37
N VAL A 152 -15.88 17.21 8.11
CA VAL A 152 -15.91 16.10 9.09
C VAL A 152 -14.54 15.70 9.65
N PHE A 153 -13.44 15.93 8.91
CA PHE A 153 -12.09 15.62 9.37
C PHE A 153 -11.37 16.85 9.92
N GLY A 154 -10.54 16.64 10.93
CA GLY A 154 -9.66 17.67 11.46
C GLY A 154 -8.64 18.14 10.42
N PRO A 155 -8.28 19.44 10.39
CA PRO A 155 -7.42 20.01 9.36
C PRO A 155 -5.96 19.51 9.40
N SER A 156 -5.54 18.84 10.48
CA SER A 156 -4.24 18.19 10.60
C SER A 156 -4.10 16.91 9.76
N LEU A 157 -5.22 16.35 9.27
CA LEU A 157 -5.23 15.21 8.35
C LEU A 157 -5.09 15.68 6.90
N SER A 158 -3.85 15.84 6.46
CA SER A 158 -3.52 16.34 5.12
C SER A 158 -3.92 15.38 3.99
N LEU A 159 -3.97 15.92 2.78
CA LEU A 159 -4.06 15.18 1.53
C LEU A 159 -2.78 15.44 0.72
N SER A 160 -2.33 14.43 -0.01
CA SER A 160 -1.22 14.56 -0.95
C SER A 160 -1.66 15.23 -2.25
N TYR A 161 -0.69 15.85 -2.94
CA TYR A 161 -0.83 16.56 -4.22
C TYR A 161 -1.60 17.89 -4.14
N GLU A 162 -1.32 18.79 -5.09
CA GLU A 162 -2.07 20.06 -5.23
C GLU A 162 -3.55 19.82 -5.57
N GLN A 163 -3.79 18.84 -6.44
CA GLN A 163 -5.11 18.30 -6.75
C GLN A 163 -5.22 16.90 -6.13
N PRO A 164 -5.95 16.75 -5.01
CA PRO A 164 -6.06 15.47 -4.35
C PRO A 164 -6.62 14.37 -5.25
N LEU A 165 -5.95 13.22 -5.26
CA LEU A 165 -6.38 12.05 -6.03
C LEU A 165 -7.51 11.32 -5.29
N THR A 166 -8.51 10.86 -6.04
CA THR A 166 -9.60 10.04 -5.50
C THR A 166 -9.38 8.59 -5.92
N MET A 167 -8.70 7.82 -5.06
CA MET A 167 -8.46 6.39 -5.30
C MET A 167 -9.64 5.57 -4.77
N ILE A 168 -10.25 4.76 -5.64
CA ILE A 168 -11.45 3.98 -5.31
C ILE A 168 -11.23 2.46 -5.35
N ARG A 169 -10.13 2.01 -5.95
CA ARG A 169 -9.79 0.58 -6.06
C ARG A 169 -8.28 0.40 -6.06
N GLY A 170 -7.82 -0.73 -5.54
CA GLY A 170 -6.43 -1.15 -5.62
C GLY A 170 -6.33 -2.65 -5.93
N LYS A 171 -5.36 -3.03 -6.77
CA LYS A 171 -5.09 -4.42 -7.14
C LYS A 171 -3.60 -4.61 -7.42
N GLY A 172 -2.95 -5.51 -6.67
CA GLY A 172 -1.52 -5.76 -6.84
C GLY A 172 -0.73 -4.47 -6.61
N PRO A 173 0.14 -4.04 -7.53
CA PRO A 173 0.90 -2.80 -7.38
C PRO A 173 0.16 -1.55 -7.88
N TYR A 174 -1.13 -1.64 -8.25
CA TYR A 174 -1.86 -0.53 -8.85
C TYR A 174 -2.96 0.02 -7.95
N LEU A 175 -3.12 1.35 -7.98
CA LEU A 175 -4.29 2.10 -7.51
C LEU A 175 -5.08 2.62 -8.71
N PHE A 176 -6.40 2.67 -8.59
CA PHE A 176 -7.30 3.12 -9.65
C PHE A 176 -8.14 4.28 -9.13
N ASN A 177 -8.19 5.36 -9.90
CA ASN A 177 -9.05 6.49 -9.58
C ASN A 177 -10.51 6.26 -10.04
N GLU A 178 -11.37 7.23 -9.78
CA GLU A 178 -12.79 7.20 -10.14
C GLU A 178 -13.07 7.12 -11.64
N GLY A 179 -12.15 7.57 -12.50
CA GLY A 179 -12.22 7.45 -13.95
C GLY A 179 -11.60 6.16 -14.50
N GLY A 180 -11.15 5.24 -13.63
CA GLY A 180 -10.51 3.99 -14.03
C GLY A 180 -9.02 4.10 -14.38
N GLN A 181 -8.41 5.29 -14.26
CA GLN A 181 -6.97 5.46 -14.50
C GLN A 181 -6.18 4.66 -13.47
N ALA A 182 -5.30 3.79 -13.97
CA ALA A 182 -4.36 3.04 -13.15
C ALA A 182 -3.11 3.89 -12.84
N TYR A 183 -2.66 3.84 -11.60
CA TYR A 183 -1.42 4.42 -11.08
C TYR A 183 -0.57 3.29 -10.52
N LEU A 184 0.66 3.15 -11.00
CA LEU A 184 1.64 2.27 -10.37
C LEU A 184 2.04 2.86 -9.01
N ASP A 185 1.82 2.11 -7.94
CA ASP A 185 2.06 2.57 -6.57
C ASP A 185 3.49 2.27 -6.13
N CYS A 186 4.33 3.30 -6.21
CA CYS A 186 5.72 3.25 -5.77
C CYS A 186 5.93 3.92 -4.40
N VAL A 187 4.86 4.17 -3.63
CA VAL A 187 4.92 4.95 -2.38
C VAL A 187 4.48 4.12 -1.17
N ASN A 188 3.41 3.34 -1.30
CA ASN A 188 2.82 2.66 -0.14
C ASN A 188 3.59 1.39 0.24
N ASN A 189 4.20 1.40 1.43
CA ASN A 189 4.76 0.19 2.04
C ASN A 189 3.77 -0.59 2.93
N VAL A 190 2.58 -0.03 3.19
CA VAL A 190 1.52 -0.65 3.99
C VAL A 190 0.92 -1.86 3.28
N ALA A 191 0.58 -1.73 1.99
CA ALA A 191 0.11 -2.83 1.14
C ALA A 191 1.30 -3.68 0.65
N HIS A 192 2.05 -4.24 1.60
CA HIS A 192 3.32 -4.94 1.40
C HIS A 192 3.28 -6.07 0.37
N VAL A 193 2.24 -6.91 0.38
CA VAL A 193 2.04 -8.00 -0.60
C VAL A 193 1.07 -7.60 -1.73
N GLY A 194 0.86 -6.30 -1.91
CA GLY A 194 -0.03 -5.72 -2.91
C GLY A 194 -1.43 -5.40 -2.37
N HIS A 195 -2.07 -4.46 -3.06
CA HIS A 195 -3.42 -4.01 -2.78
C HIS A 195 -4.43 -5.14 -2.97
N SER A 196 -5.34 -5.26 -2.00
CA SER A 196 -6.45 -6.23 -2.01
C SER A 196 -6.00 -7.69 -2.21
N HIS A 197 -4.86 -8.07 -1.64
CA HIS A 197 -4.30 -9.41 -1.84
C HIS A 197 -5.29 -10.52 -1.44
N PRO A 198 -5.72 -11.41 -2.36
CA PRO A 198 -6.86 -12.32 -2.14
C PRO A 198 -6.74 -13.22 -0.91
N ARG A 199 -5.53 -13.72 -0.63
CA ARG A 199 -5.28 -14.59 0.54
C ARG A 199 -5.44 -13.85 1.87
N VAL A 200 -5.06 -12.56 1.92
CA VAL A 200 -5.18 -11.74 3.14
C VAL A 200 -6.64 -11.42 3.38
N VAL A 201 -7.34 -10.94 2.34
CA VAL A 201 -8.77 -10.61 2.41
C VAL A 201 -9.60 -11.82 2.83
N SER A 202 -9.32 -12.99 2.24
CA SER A 202 -10.02 -14.23 2.59
C SER A 202 -9.80 -14.64 4.04
N ALA A 203 -8.56 -14.57 4.56
CA ALA A 203 -8.24 -14.92 5.94
C ALA A 203 -8.96 -14.00 6.94
N ILE A 204 -8.93 -12.68 6.70
CA ILE A 204 -9.62 -11.69 7.54
C ILE A 204 -11.13 -11.94 7.54
N LYS A 205 -11.74 -12.08 6.34
CA LYS A 205 -13.17 -12.33 6.19
C LYS A 205 -13.60 -13.60 6.93
N HIS A 206 -12.84 -14.69 6.76
CA HIS A 206 -13.15 -15.95 7.41
C HIS A 206 -13.11 -15.82 8.94
N GLN A 207 -12.01 -15.29 9.50
CA GLN A 207 -11.86 -15.18 10.94
C GLN A 207 -12.92 -14.26 11.57
N ALA A 208 -13.29 -13.16 10.89
CA ALA A 208 -14.33 -12.24 11.36
C ALA A 208 -15.73 -12.88 11.47
N MET A 209 -16.03 -13.91 10.68
CA MET A 209 -17.29 -14.67 10.78
C MET A 209 -17.27 -15.73 11.89
N VAL A 210 -16.08 -16.07 12.41
CA VAL A 210 -15.90 -17.10 13.43
C VAL A 210 -15.77 -16.49 14.82
N LEU A 211 -14.79 -15.60 15.02
CA LEU A 211 -14.51 -14.98 16.32
C LEU A 211 -13.60 -13.76 16.19
N ASN A 212 -13.95 -12.68 16.90
CA ASN A 212 -13.08 -11.54 17.16
C ASN A 212 -13.24 -11.08 18.62
N THR A 213 -12.21 -11.28 19.45
CA THR A 213 -12.26 -11.00 20.90
C THR A 213 -10.87 -10.66 21.43
N ASN A 214 -10.80 -10.18 22.68
CA ASN A 214 -9.56 -9.82 23.35
C ASN A 214 -8.71 -11.06 23.74
N THR A 215 -7.43 -10.83 24.04
CA THR A 215 -6.41 -11.87 24.31
C THR A 215 -6.49 -12.53 25.68
N ARG A 216 -7.49 -12.20 26.52
CA ARG A 216 -7.71 -12.88 27.82
C ARG A 216 -8.30 -14.28 27.66
N TYR A 217 -8.80 -14.61 26.47
CA TYR A 217 -9.21 -15.96 26.12
C TYR A 217 -8.14 -16.61 25.26
N LEU A 218 -7.87 -17.90 25.51
CA LEU A 218 -6.94 -18.66 24.69
C LEU A 218 -7.42 -18.72 23.24
N ASN A 219 -6.53 -18.36 22.32
CA ASN A 219 -6.80 -18.37 20.89
C ASN A 219 -5.60 -18.95 20.12
N PRO A 220 -5.77 -20.08 19.40
CA PRO A 220 -4.65 -20.73 18.71
C PRO A 220 -4.13 -19.92 17.52
N VAL A 221 -4.94 -19.05 16.91
CA VAL A 221 -4.51 -18.22 15.77
C VAL A 221 -3.51 -17.17 16.24
N THR A 222 -3.79 -16.49 17.35
CA THR A 222 -2.88 -15.50 17.94
C THR A 222 -1.55 -16.13 18.36
N VAL A 223 -1.59 -17.31 19.01
CA VAL A 223 -0.38 -18.05 19.40
C VAL A 223 0.43 -18.46 18.18
N SER A 224 -0.20 -19.10 17.19
CA SER A 224 0.47 -19.55 15.96
C SER A 224 1.09 -18.38 15.18
N TYR A 225 0.43 -17.21 15.18
CA TYR A 225 0.98 -16.02 14.54
C TYR A 225 2.21 -15.49 15.28
N ALA A 226 2.14 -15.38 16.60
CA ALA A 226 3.27 -14.94 17.43
C ALA A 226 4.48 -15.87 17.30
N GLU A 227 4.28 -17.20 17.34
CA GLU A 227 5.34 -18.20 17.15
C GLU A 227 6.02 -18.05 15.79
N ARG A 228 5.22 -17.93 14.72
CA ARG A 228 5.75 -17.75 13.36
C ARG A 228 6.49 -16.42 13.22
N LEU A 229 5.98 -15.36 13.82
CA LEU A 229 6.64 -14.05 13.80
C LEU A 229 7.98 -14.10 14.54
N CYS A 230 8.02 -14.62 15.76
CA CYS A 230 9.26 -14.78 16.53
C CYS A 230 10.29 -15.67 15.82
N SER A 231 9.85 -16.71 15.10
CA SER A 231 10.77 -17.58 14.33
C SER A 231 11.55 -16.87 13.22
N LEU A 232 11.15 -15.66 12.83
CA LEU A 232 11.82 -14.83 11.82
C LEU A 232 12.94 -13.97 12.42
N PHE A 233 13.09 -13.94 13.74
CA PHE A 233 14.10 -13.12 14.41
C PHE A 233 15.35 -13.93 14.80
N PRO A 234 16.53 -13.32 14.80
CA PRO A 234 17.71 -13.95 15.37
C PRO A 234 17.56 -14.11 16.89
N SER A 235 18.15 -15.18 17.43
CA SER A 235 18.28 -15.34 18.89
C SER A 235 18.96 -14.11 19.51
N PRO A 236 18.54 -13.66 20.71
CA PRO A 236 17.55 -14.27 21.61
C PRO A 236 16.13 -13.64 21.54
N LEU A 237 15.76 -13.01 20.42
CA LEU A 237 14.47 -12.35 20.27
C LEU A 237 13.33 -13.36 20.03
N ASP A 238 12.59 -13.69 21.08
CA ASP A 238 11.64 -14.81 21.11
C ASP A 238 10.27 -14.49 21.72
N THR A 239 10.06 -13.27 22.19
CA THR A 239 8.86 -12.87 22.94
C THR A 239 8.15 -11.71 22.25
N CYS A 240 6.84 -11.87 22.04
CA CYS A 240 6.02 -10.96 21.23
C CYS A 240 4.90 -10.32 22.05
N PHE A 241 4.77 -9.00 21.95
CA PHE A 241 3.59 -8.23 22.33
C PHE A 241 2.90 -7.72 21.07
N LEU A 242 1.62 -8.06 20.86
CA LEU A 242 0.84 -7.54 19.72
C LEU A 242 0.18 -6.22 20.08
N VAL A 243 0.17 -5.29 19.12
CA VAL A 243 -0.45 -3.96 19.23
C VAL A 243 -1.15 -3.59 17.91
N CYS A 244 -1.80 -2.44 17.84
CA CYS A 244 -2.61 -2.03 16.69
C CYS A 244 -1.88 -1.06 15.74
N SER A 245 -0.73 -0.50 16.14
CA SER A 245 0.03 0.44 15.31
C SER A 245 1.52 0.49 15.64
N GLY A 246 2.32 1.07 14.74
CA GLY A 246 3.74 1.36 15.02
C GLY A 246 3.93 2.37 16.17
N SER A 247 3.03 3.34 16.32
CA SER A 247 3.07 4.26 17.47
C SER A 247 2.90 3.52 18.79
N GLU A 248 1.93 2.59 18.88
CA GLU A 248 1.73 1.78 20.07
C GLU A 248 2.93 0.86 20.34
N ALA A 249 3.55 0.32 19.29
CA ALA A 249 4.74 -0.51 19.42
C ALA A 249 5.90 0.28 20.02
N ASN A 250 6.18 1.47 19.48
CA ASN A 250 7.23 2.35 20.00
C ASN A 250 6.91 2.89 21.40
N GLU A 251 5.66 3.23 21.69
CA GLU A 251 5.24 3.64 23.03
C GLU A 251 5.46 2.52 24.06
N LEU A 252 5.07 1.29 23.73
CA LEU A 252 5.29 0.13 24.58
C LEU A 252 6.79 -0.18 24.72
N ALA A 253 7.58 -0.09 23.66
CA ALA A 253 9.03 -0.33 23.72
C ALA A 253 9.75 0.68 24.63
N LEU A 254 9.41 1.97 24.55
CA LEU A 254 9.94 3.00 25.45
C LEU A 254 9.49 2.79 26.91
N ARG A 255 8.25 2.32 27.11
CA ARG A 255 7.76 1.94 28.44
C ARG A 255 8.48 0.71 29.01
N ILE A 256 8.73 -0.31 28.20
CA ILE A 256 9.50 -1.50 28.58
C ILE A 256 10.91 -1.05 29.00
N ALA A 257 11.59 -0.27 28.15
CA ALA A 257 12.95 0.18 28.42
C ALA A 257 13.05 0.98 29.73
N SER A 258 12.20 1.98 29.93
CA SER A 258 12.21 2.77 31.17
C SER A 258 11.88 1.95 32.41
N THR A 259 10.97 0.98 32.31
CA THR A 259 10.62 0.09 33.43
C THR A 259 11.77 -0.84 33.79
N VAL A 260 12.41 -1.46 32.79
CA VAL A 260 13.49 -2.45 33.00
C VAL A 260 14.77 -1.77 33.48
N THR A 261 15.11 -0.62 32.94
CA THR A 261 16.35 0.07 33.31
C THR A 261 16.20 0.96 34.55
N GLY A 262 14.97 1.33 34.91
CA GLY A 262 14.67 2.32 35.96
C GLY A 262 15.05 3.76 35.58
N ASN A 263 15.30 4.04 34.29
CA ASN A 263 15.75 5.34 33.80
C ASN A 263 14.70 6.00 32.89
N SER A 264 14.86 7.30 32.60
CA SER A 264 13.93 8.06 31.74
C SER A 264 14.56 8.70 30.51
N GLU A 265 15.90 8.77 30.45
CA GLU A 265 16.58 9.50 29.37
C GLU A 265 16.54 8.68 28.07
N ILE A 266 16.23 9.31 26.94
CA ILE A 266 16.09 8.63 25.64
C ILE A 266 17.03 9.29 24.64
N ILE A 267 17.77 8.47 23.90
CA ILE A 267 18.69 8.92 22.86
C ILE A 267 18.09 8.58 21.49
N VAL A 268 18.02 9.57 20.61
CA VAL A 268 17.38 9.48 19.28
C VAL A 268 18.30 10.06 18.20
N LEU A 269 18.03 9.74 16.94
CA LEU A 269 18.70 10.37 15.81
C LEU A 269 17.92 11.62 15.36
N GLU A 270 18.63 12.68 14.97
CA GLU A 270 18.03 13.78 14.21
C GLU A 270 17.27 13.24 12.99
N GLU A 271 16.19 13.92 12.60
CA GLU A 271 15.25 13.51 11.54
C GLU A 271 14.50 12.18 11.76
N GLY A 272 14.68 11.50 12.89
CA GLY A 272 13.94 10.29 13.25
C GLY A 272 12.44 10.53 13.46
N TYR A 273 11.61 9.55 13.06
CA TYR A 273 10.17 9.56 13.29
C TYR A 273 9.64 8.22 13.82
N HIS A 274 9.10 8.24 15.04
CA HIS A 274 8.73 7.05 15.80
C HIS A 274 7.25 6.98 16.21
N GLY A 275 6.39 7.90 15.75
CA GLY A 275 4.94 7.79 15.99
C GLY A 275 4.22 9.10 16.24
N ASN A 276 3.03 8.99 16.85
CA ASN A 276 2.13 10.13 17.07
C ASN A 276 1.55 10.20 18.50
N THR A 277 1.96 9.31 19.39
CA THR A 277 1.68 9.40 20.83
C THR A 277 2.63 10.39 21.48
N ARG A 278 2.37 10.78 22.74
CA ARG A 278 3.17 11.81 23.41
C ARG A 278 4.66 11.47 23.46
N ASN A 279 5.02 10.31 24.00
CA ASN A 279 6.42 9.93 24.12
C ASN A 279 7.08 9.66 22.77
N THR A 280 6.32 9.16 21.78
CA THR A 280 6.88 8.96 20.43
C THR A 280 7.07 10.27 19.67
N ILE A 281 6.22 11.29 19.86
CA ILE A 281 6.45 12.65 19.34
C ILE A 281 7.67 13.28 20.03
N ASP A 282 7.79 13.14 21.34
CA ASP A 282 8.94 13.60 22.10
C ASP A 282 10.23 12.92 21.60
N ALA A 283 10.17 11.63 21.26
CA ALA A 283 11.28 10.89 20.64
C ALA A 283 11.46 11.15 19.12
N SER A 284 10.65 11.98 18.47
CA SER A 284 10.72 12.21 17.01
C SER A 284 11.19 13.62 16.66
N PRO A 285 12.51 13.85 16.45
CA PRO A 285 13.03 15.14 15.98
C PRO A 285 12.33 15.68 14.74
N TYR A 286 11.99 14.81 13.78
CA TYR A 286 11.20 15.19 12.59
C TYR A 286 9.88 15.91 12.92
N LYS A 287 9.29 15.65 14.09
CA LYS A 287 8.05 16.28 14.54
C LYS A 287 8.29 17.43 15.51
N HIS A 288 9.04 17.22 16.59
CA HIS A 288 9.16 18.24 17.62
C HIS A 288 10.06 19.43 17.22
N ASP A 289 10.96 19.26 16.25
CA ASP A 289 11.72 20.37 15.64
C ASP A 289 11.00 20.98 14.42
N GLY A 290 9.96 20.30 13.91
CA GLY A 290 9.19 20.73 12.74
C GLY A 290 8.10 21.78 13.06
N LEU A 291 7.32 22.13 12.02
CA LEU A 291 6.25 23.12 12.14
C LEU A 291 5.23 22.74 13.22
N GLY A 292 5.06 23.61 14.21
CA GLY A 292 4.15 23.41 15.35
C GLY A 292 4.78 22.69 16.55
N GLY A 293 6.03 22.21 16.43
CA GLY A 293 6.82 21.65 17.52
C GLY A 293 7.36 22.72 18.47
N LYS A 294 7.89 22.27 19.62
CA LYS A 294 8.50 23.13 20.66
C LYS A 294 9.93 22.71 21.02
N GLY A 295 10.55 21.88 20.18
CA GLY A 295 11.83 21.23 20.46
C GLY A 295 11.68 20.01 21.38
N ALA A 296 12.79 19.30 21.54
CA ALA A 296 12.90 18.12 22.39
C ALA A 296 12.67 18.45 23.87
N PRO A 297 11.95 17.61 24.63
CA PRO A 297 11.97 17.67 26.09
C PRO A 297 13.38 17.44 26.66
N HIS A 298 13.61 17.89 27.89
CA HIS A 298 14.92 17.83 28.55
C HIS A 298 15.49 16.41 28.77
N TRP A 299 14.66 15.37 28.64
CA TRP A 299 15.05 13.96 28.79
C TRP A 299 15.29 13.27 27.44
N VAL A 300 15.15 13.98 26.32
CA VAL A 300 15.45 13.48 24.97
C VAL A 300 16.74 14.09 24.45
N HIS A 301 17.66 13.23 24.04
CA HIS A 301 19.00 13.60 23.59
C HIS A 301 19.17 13.23 22.12
N LYS A 302 19.55 14.20 21.29
CA LYS A 302 19.67 14.02 19.84
C LYS A 302 21.12 13.76 19.43
N VAL A 303 21.30 12.73 18.60
CA VAL A 303 22.55 12.44 17.90
C VAL A 303 22.41 12.99 16.48
N PRO A 304 23.41 13.70 15.95
CA PRO A 304 23.38 14.17 14.56
C PRO A 304 23.09 13.04 13.57
N MET A 305 22.24 13.29 12.56
CA MET A 305 21.83 12.25 11.61
C MET A 305 23.06 11.61 10.92
N PRO A 306 23.26 10.27 11.01
CA PRO A 306 24.36 9.57 10.35
C PRO A 306 24.21 9.55 8.83
N TYR A 307 24.73 10.57 8.13
CA TYR A 307 24.49 10.75 6.70
C TYR A 307 25.77 11.04 5.91
N LEU A 308 26.27 10.04 5.17
CA LEU A 308 27.53 10.16 4.44
C LEU A 308 27.54 11.26 3.37
N TYR A 309 26.39 11.57 2.74
CA TYR A 309 26.36 12.52 1.64
C TYR A 309 26.52 13.98 2.10
N ARG A 310 25.84 14.38 3.20
CA ARG A 310 25.75 15.78 3.67
C ARG A 310 25.81 15.97 5.19
N GLY A 311 26.00 14.89 5.93
CA GLY A 311 26.07 14.92 7.39
C GLY A 311 27.40 15.45 7.91
N LYS A 312 27.51 15.49 9.25
CA LYS A 312 28.67 15.97 9.99
C LYS A 312 29.94 15.18 9.69
N TYR A 313 29.82 13.85 9.60
CA TYR A 313 30.91 12.94 9.25
C TYR A 313 30.56 12.23 7.94
N ARG A 314 31.49 12.25 6.99
CA ARG A 314 31.20 11.89 5.58
C ARG A 314 32.15 10.84 5.01
N ASP A 315 33.24 10.54 5.71
CA ASP A 315 34.17 9.49 5.32
C ASP A 315 33.52 8.12 5.59
N PRO A 316 33.24 7.30 4.58
CA PRO A 316 32.61 5.99 4.79
C PRO A 316 33.39 5.06 5.71
N GLU A 317 34.72 5.22 5.81
CA GLU A 317 35.57 4.35 6.63
C GLU A 317 35.51 4.69 8.12
N THR A 318 35.27 5.96 8.48
CA THR A 318 35.30 6.42 9.88
C THR A 318 33.95 6.90 10.39
N ALA A 319 33.03 7.31 9.52
CA ALA A 319 31.82 8.01 9.91
C ALA A 319 30.97 7.22 10.90
N GLY A 320 30.85 5.89 10.76
CA GLY A 320 30.08 5.10 11.72
C GLY A 320 30.61 5.18 13.15
N VAL A 321 31.93 5.13 13.31
CA VAL A 321 32.61 5.32 14.61
C VAL A 321 32.45 6.76 15.08
N ASP A 322 32.64 7.75 14.20
CA ASP A 322 32.54 9.16 14.55
C ASP A 322 31.13 9.55 15.02
N TYR A 323 30.09 9.03 14.38
CA TYR A 323 28.71 9.20 14.83
C TYR A 323 28.42 8.44 16.14
N ALA A 324 28.97 7.24 16.33
CA ALA A 324 28.84 6.52 17.61
C ALA A 324 29.55 7.28 18.76
N ASN A 325 30.62 8.02 18.47
CA ASN A 325 31.29 8.87 19.46
C ASN A 325 30.40 10.01 19.97
N GLU A 326 29.46 10.51 19.17
CA GLU A 326 28.44 11.46 19.65
C GLU A 326 27.50 10.82 20.68
N VAL A 327 27.16 9.54 20.51
CA VAL A 327 26.41 8.77 21.52
C VAL A 327 27.23 8.62 22.80
N SER A 328 28.53 8.30 22.67
CA SER A 328 29.44 8.19 23.81
C SER A 328 29.49 9.50 24.60
N ARG A 329 29.56 10.65 23.91
CA ARG A 329 29.55 11.97 24.53
C ARG A 329 28.26 12.20 25.33
N ILE A 330 27.09 11.92 24.75
CA ILE A 330 25.80 12.03 25.44
C ILE A 330 25.75 11.13 26.68
N CYS A 331 26.23 9.89 26.58
CA CYS A 331 26.25 8.97 27.72
C CYS A 331 27.13 9.51 28.87
N LYS A 332 28.29 10.11 28.56
CA LYS A 332 29.18 10.75 29.56
C LYS A 332 28.56 11.99 30.19
N ASP A 333 27.85 12.79 29.39
CA ASP A 333 27.15 14.00 29.85
C ASP A 333 26.01 13.61 30.82
N LEU A 334 25.28 12.54 30.49
CA LEU A 334 24.27 11.95 31.37
C LEU A 334 24.87 11.44 32.68
N GLU A 335 25.96 10.67 32.61
CA GLU A 335 26.65 10.14 33.79
C GLU A 335 27.14 11.27 34.72
N THR A 336 27.71 12.33 34.15
CA THR A 336 28.14 13.54 34.89
C THR A 336 26.96 14.20 35.61
N SER A 337 25.75 14.07 35.06
CA SER A 337 24.50 14.58 35.64
C SER A 337 23.78 13.57 36.53
N VAL A 338 24.43 12.45 36.88
CA VAL A 338 23.86 11.33 37.67
C VAL A 338 22.57 10.77 37.04
N LYS A 339 22.54 10.77 35.70
CA LYS A 339 21.47 10.22 34.87
C LYS A 339 22.02 9.09 34.01
N LYS A 340 21.15 8.23 33.51
CA LYS A 340 21.50 7.12 32.61
C LYS A 340 20.46 6.99 31.49
N PRO A 341 20.86 6.50 30.30
CA PRO A 341 19.90 6.20 29.26
C PRO A 341 18.96 5.07 29.68
N SER A 342 17.69 5.22 29.34
CA SER A 342 16.71 4.13 29.30
C SER A 342 16.76 3.41 27.97
N ALA A 343 16.78 4.18 26.87
CA ALA A 343 16.76 3.63 25.53
C ALA A 343 17.58 4.46 24.55
N PHE A 344 18.13 3.78 23.55
CA PHE A 344 18.42 4.33 22.25
C PHE A 344 17.42 3.75 21.25
N ILE A 345 16.71 4.61 20.51
CA ILE A 345 15.76 4.19 19.47
C ILE A 345 16.15 4.81 18.13
N CYS A 346 16.16 3.98 17.08
CA CYS A 346 16.38 4.44 15.71
C CYS A 346 15.72 3.53 14.68
N GLU A 347 15.36 4.11 13.54
CA GLU A 347 15.05 3.35 12.31
C GLU A 347 16.36 2.77 11.75
N SER A 348 16.37 1.50 11.29
CA SER A 348 17.60 0.91 10.72
C SER A 348 18.01 1.52 9.36
N ILE A 349 17.06 2.21 8.71
CA ILE A 349 17.26 3.17 7.62
C ILE A 349 16.29 4.32 7.92
N LEU A 350 16.79 5.56 8.01
CA LEU A 350 15.93 6.69 8.38
C LEU A 350 14.95 6.99 7.23
N GLY A 351 13.67 6.71 7.44
CA GLY A 351 12.63 6.94 6.45
C GLY A 351 12.34 8.42 6.26
N CYS A 352 11.91 9.10 7.33
CA CYS A 352 11.58 10.53 7.30
C CYS A 352 12.81 11.43 7.06
N GLY A 353 14.00 10.99 7.47
CA GLY A 353 15.27 11.65 7.16
C GLY A 353 15.71 11.57 5.69
N GLY A 354 14.90 10.95 4.82
CA GLY A 354 15.14 10.93 3.37
C GLY A 354 15.64 9.58 2.85
N GLN A 355 15.22 8.47 3.45
CA GLN A 355 15.64 7.11 3.10
C GLN A 355 17.16 6.92 3.23
N VAL A 356 17.71 7.33 4.38
CA VAL A 356 19.17 7.38 4.62
C VAL A 356 19.66 6.08 5.25
N PRO A 357 20.50 5.28 4.55
CA PRO A 357 21.17 4.15 5.16
C PRO A 357 22.20 4.61 6.20
N LEU A 358 22.31 3.86 7.29
CA LEU A 358 23.31 4.13 8.32
C LEU A 358 24.71 3.73 7.81
N PRO A 359 25.78 4.50 8.13
CA PRO A 359 27.15 4.11 7.81
C PRO A 359 27.55 2.82 8.55
N ASP A 360 28.47 2.07 7.96
CA ASP A 360 28.97 0.82 8.53
C ASP A 360 29.52 1.01 9.95
N ASP A 361 29.39 -0.01 10.79
CA ASP A 361 29.80 -0.03 12.21
C ASP A 361 29.07 0.97 13.14
N PHE A 362 28.15 1.81 12.65
CA PHE A 362 27.43 2.75 13.52
C PHE A 362 26.58 2.05 14.58
N LEU A 363 25.64 1.17 14.18
CA LEU A 363 24.75 0.52 15.16
C LEU A 363 25.52 -0.41 16.10
N LYS A 364 26.56 -1.09 15.58
CA LYS A 364 27.41 -1.98 16.37
C LYS A 364 28.09 -1.25 17.53
N ASN A 365 28.71 -0.10 17.24
CA ASN A 365 29.35 0.71 18.27
C ASN A 365 28.33 1.39 19.19
N THR A 366 27.26 1.96 18.63
CA THR A 366 26.19 2.61 19.41
C THR A 366 25.54 1.64 20.39
N TYR A 367 25.17 0.43 19.97
CA TYR A 367 24.53 -0.54 20.86
C TYR A 367 25.44 -0.99 21.99
N HIS A 368 26.74 -1.15 21.72
CA HIS A 368 27.72 -1.46 22.76
C HIS A 368 27.81 -0.33 23.81
N LEU A 369 27.85 0.93 23.37
CA LEU A 369 27.93 2.10 24.24
C LEU A 369 26.67 2.24 25.12
N ILE A 370 25.49 2.09 24.52
CA ILE A 370 24.20 2.22 25.22
C ILE A 370 24.05 1.15 26.30
N ARG A 371 24.35 -0.11 25.97
CA ARG A 371 24.30 -1.22 26.95
C ARG A 371 25.31 -1.03 28.08
N SER A 372 26.51 -0.55 27.76
CA SER A 372 27.53 -0.24 28.78
C SER A 372 27.09 0.89 29.74
N ALA A 373 26.27 1.82 29.25
CA ALA A 373 25.66 2.87 30.06
C ALA A 373 24.39 2.42 30.82
N GLY A 374 23.94 1.17 30.62
CA GLY A 374 22.77 0.58 31.27
C GLY A 374 21.42 0.84 30.59
N GLY A 375 21.43 1.26 29.31
CA GLY A 375 20.22 1.43 28.50
C GLY A 375 19.95 0.24 27.56
N LEU A 376 18.75 0.23 26.95
CA LEU A 376 18.37 -0.75 25.93
C LEU A 376 18.40 -0.17 24.51
N CYS A 377 18.61 -1.04 23.52
CA CYS A 377 18.67 -0.70 22.10
C CYS A 377 17.38 -1.13 21.40
N ILE A 378 16.67 -0.17 20.82
CA ILE A 378 15.39 -0.37 20.11
C ILE A 378 15.62 -0.15 18.61
N ALA A 379 15.32 -1.17 17.79
CA ALA A 379 15.26 -1.05 16.34
C ALA A 379 13.82 -0.79 15.88
N ASP A 380 13.56 0.39 15.31
CA ASP A 380 12.31 0.72 14.66
C ASP A 380 12.29 0.17 13.23
N GLU A 381 11.66 -0.98 13.06
CA GLU A 381 11.54 -1.70 11.78
C GLU A 381 10.19 -1.41 11.11
N VAL A 382 9.44 -0.40 11.56
CA VAL A 382 8.09 -0.10 11.05
C VAL A 382 8.12 0.26 9.56
N GLN A 383 9.13 0.98 9.08
CA GLN A 383 9.24 1.35 7.65
C GLN A 383 9.83 0.24 6.78
N ILE A 384 10.84 -0.48 7.30
CA ILE A 384 11.82 -1.22 6.51
C ILE A 384 11.97 -2.70 6.91
N GLY A 385 11.18 -3.18 7.87
CA GLY A 385 11.07 -4.60 8.16
C GLY A 385 10.39 -5.39 7.03
N PHE A 386 10.20 -6.69 7.25
CA PHE A 386 9.55 -7.62 6.32
C PHE A 386 10.24 -7.68 4.94
N GLY A 387 11.58 -7.69 4.93
CA GLY A 387 12.35 -7.92 3.71
C GLY A 387 12.47 -6.72 2.78
N ARG A 388 12.08 -5.51 3.20
CA ARG A 388 12.17 -4.29 2.37
C ARG A 388 13.59 -4.06 1.83
N VAL A 389 14.60 -4.41 2.63
CA VAL A 389 16.02 -4.23 2.29
C VAL A 389 16.59 -5.35 1.40
N GLY A 390 15.78 -6.35 1.06
CA GLY A 390 16.15 -7.48 0.20
C GLY A 390 17.02 -8.52 0.90
N LYS A 391 18.27 -8.19 1.25
CA LYS A 391 19.26 -9.15 1.77
C LYS A 391 18.86 -9.80 3.10
N HIS A 392 18.05 -9.10 3.90
CA HIS A 392 17.62 -9.53 5.23
C HIS A 392 16.13 -9.27 5.42
N PHE A 393 15.51 -10.03 6.33
CA PHE A 393 14.13 -9.82 6.71
C PHE A 393 13.96 -8.56 7.58
N TRP A 394 14.96 -8.23 8.39
CA TRP A 394 15.01 -7.03 9.22
C TRP A 394 16.21 -6.16 8.86
N GLY A 395 16.04 -4.84 8.80
CA GLY A 395 17.08 -3.92 8.35
C GLY A 395 18.28 -3.81 9.29
N PHE A 396 18.09 -3.93 10.61
CA PHE A 396 19.20 -3.88 11.58
C PHE A 396 20.28 -4.95 11.29
N GLN A 397 19.91 -6.04 10.61
CA GLN A 397 20.85 -7.11 10.24
C GLN A 397 21.89 -6.64 9.21
N LEU A 398 21.63 -5.57 8.45
CA LEU A 398 22.62 -4.94 7.55
C LEU A 398 23.84 -4.42 8.31
N GLN A 399 23.69 -4.13 9.61
CA GLN A 399 24.76 -3.65 10.48
C GLN A 399 25.33 -4.76 11.37
N HIS A 400 24.95 -6.02 11.13
CA HIS A 400 25.40 -7.20 11.88
C HIS A 400 25.17 -7.11 13.40
N VAL A 401 24.05 -6.49 13.81
CA VAL A 401 23.65 -6.35 15.22
C VAL A 401 22.38 -7.15 15.54
N VAL A 402 22.12 -7.35 16.83
CA VAL A 402 20.82 -7.79 17.36
C VAL A 402 20.41 -6.77 18.43
N PRO A 403 19.27 -6.07 18.27
CA PRO A 403 18.75 -5.13 19.27
C PRO A 403 18.15 -5.84 20.47
N ASP A 404 17.83 -5.10 21.52
CA ASP A 404 17.14 -5.62 22.71
C ASP A 404 15.62 -5.67 22.50
N ILE A 405 15.10 -4.73 21.69
CA ILE A 405 13.69 -4.62 21.33
C ILE A 405 13.57 -4.26 19.84
N VAL A 406 12.61 -4.85 19.13
CA VAL A 406 12.23 -4.50 17.76
C VAL A 406 10.77 -4.08 17.70
N THR A 407 10.46 -2.99 17.01
CA THR A 407 9.08 -2.52 16.83
C THR A 407 8.63 -2.64 15.39
N LEU A 408 7.39 -3.13 15.22
CA LEU A 408 6.79 -3.45 13.92
C LEU A 408 5.45 -2.74 13.76
N GLY A 409 5.08 -2.45 12.51
CA GLY A 409 3.82 -1.83 12.13
C GLY A 409 3.59 -1.97 10.63
N LYS A 410 3.03 -0.93 10.00
CA LYS A 410 2.85 -0.75 8.54
C LYS A 410 2.68 -2.06 7.73
N PRO A 411 3.73 -2.73 7.19
CA PRO A 411 3.56 -3.89 6.33
C PRO A 411 2.98 -5.14 7.02
N ILE A 412 3.09 -5.25 8.35
CA ILE A 412 2.76 -6.47 9.13
C ILE A 412 1.35 -7.02 8.87
N GLY A 413 0.37 -6.15 8.65
CA GLY A 413 -1.03 -6.51 8.41
C GLY A 413 -1.51 -6.32 6.97
N ASN A 414 -0.62 -5.96 6.02
CA ASN A 414 -0.99 -5.57 4.66
C ASN A 414 -2.15 -4.54 4.59
N GLY A 415 -2.19 -3.59 5.53
CA GLY A 415 -3.27 -2.61 5.71
C GLY A 415 -4.21 -2.86 6.89
N HIS A 416 -4.24 -4.07 7.46
CA HIS A 416 -4.95 -4.30 8.73
C HIS A 416 -4.20 -3.62 9.89
N PRO A 417 -4.89 -2.93 10.82
CA PRO A 417 -4.27 -2.35 12.01
C PRO A 417 -3.60 -3.44 12.86
N LEU A 418 -2.27 -3.48 12.78
CA LEU A 418 -1.46 -4.46 13.48
C LEU A 418 -0.05 -3.87 13.64
N GLY A 419 0.56 -4.17 14.76
CA GLY A 419 1.94 -3.90 15.11
C GLY A 419 2.42 -4.94 16.10
N ALA A 420 3.71 -4.94 16.40
CA ALA A 420 4.26 -5.81 17.44
C ALA A 420 5.51 -5.21 18.07
N VAL A 421 5.78 -5.62 19.30
CA VAL A 421 7.06 -5.45 19.98
C VAL A 421 7.66 -6.82 20.18
N ILE A 422 8.85 -7.04 19.63
CA ILE A 422 9.60 -8.28 19.77
C ILE A 422 10.80 -8.01 20.67
N THR A 423 10.97 -8.84 21.69
CA THR A 423 12.06 -8.72 22.66
C THR A 423 12.46 -10.10 23.20
N THR A 424 13.33 -10.14 24.19
CA THR A 424 13.75 -11.37 24.86
C THR A 424 12.77 -11.73 25.98
N ARG A 425 12.71 -13.02 26.33
CA ARG A 425 11.99 -13.49 27.52
C ARG A 425 12.39 -12.75 28.79
N GLU A 426 13.69 -12.54 28.99
CA GLU A 426 14.25 -11.86 30.17
C GLU A 426 13.74 -10.41 30.32
N ILE A 427 13.71 -9.66 29.21
CA ILE A 427 13.21 -8.28 29.21
C ILE A 427 11.70 -8.26 29.47
N ALA A 428 10.95 -9.18 28.85
CA ALA A 428 9.50 -9.29 29.03
C ALA A 428 9.12 -9.64 30.49
N GLU A 429 9.86 -10.55 31.12
CA GLU A 429 9.67 -10.91 32.52
C GLU A 429 10.04 -9.75 33.46
N SER A 430 11.12 -9.02 33.17
CA SER A 430 11.52 -7.83 33.93
C SER A 430 10.49 -6.69 33.81
N PHE A 431 9.83 -6.55 32.65
CA PHE A 431 8.74 -5.60 32.46
C PHE A 431 7.47 -5.98 33.27
N ALA A 432 7.25 -7.27 33.50
CA ALA A 432 6.09 -7.81 34.23
C ALA A 432 6.19 -7.59 35.76
N ASN A 433 6.37 -6.34 36.18
CA ASN A 433 6.53 -5.91 37.57
C ASN A 433 5.23 -5.90 38.40
N GLY A 434 4.18 -6.57 37.93
CA GLY A 434 2.84 -6.62 38.56
C GLY A 434 1.79 -5.74 37.88
N MET A 435 2.18 -4.77 37.05
CA MET A 435 1.23 -4.00 36.23
C MET A 435 0.88 -4.77 34.96
N GLU A 436 -0.36 -5.26 34.86
CA GLU A 436 -0.86 -5.93 33.65
C GLU A 436 -0.77 -5.00 32.42
N TYR A 437 -0.27 -5.53 31.31
CA TYR A 437 -0.37 -4.89 29.99
C TYR A 437 -1.55 -5.47 29.23
N PHE A 438 -2.43 -4.59 28.74
CA PHE A 438 -3.64 -4.96 28.01
C PHE A 438 -3.83 -4.04 26.81
N ASN A 439 -4.22 -4.62 25.67
CA ASN A 439 -4.55 -3.93 24.42
C ASN A 439 -5.70 -4.70 23.72
N THR A 440 -6.58 -4.00 22.99
CA THR A 440 -7.77 -4.57 22.32
C THR A 440 -7.91 -4.10 20.89
#